data_AF-A0A4Q7ZAH8-F1
#
_entry.id   AF-A0A4Q7ZAH8-F1
#
_cell.length_a   1.000
_cell.length_b   1.000
_cell.length_c   1.000
_cell.angle_alpha   90.00
_cell.angle_beta   90.00
_cell.angle_gamma   90.00
#
_symmetry.space_group_name_H-M   'P 1'
#
loop_
_entity.id
_entity.type
_entity.pdbx_description
1 polymer ?
#
loop_
_entity_poly.entity_id
_entity_poly.type
_entity_poly.pdbx_seq_one_letter_code
_entity_poly.pdbx_strand_id
1 'polypeptide(L)'
;MKKPLYLALVLAGMAGSAFADLDPVSNEALDDVSGQAGIAIALDMRLNADANGNTLCGGASLALIECRLAVSLNNRGTAGTDQEWLVWKGFYGRIFIPYLTLDADTVSYTNDGGGTSTVSAAKFGFGGTANKIQIQNLTISNMSIERDNLLTASGTRGYLATSEDGFLGLQINGNVAISGTLKMFACTSDHPRC
;
A
#
# COMPACT_ATOMS: atom_id res chain seq x y z
N MET A 1 -56.82 -61.50 -9.32
CA MET A 1 -56.09 -60.25 -9.63
C MET A 1 -55.64 -59.60 -8.31
N LYS A 2 -54.42 -59.87 -7.83
CA LYS A 2 -53.91 -59.35 -6.53
C LYS A 2 -52.40 -59.03 -6.54
N LYS A 3 -51.82 -58.76 -7.72
CA LYS A 3 -50.36 -58.58 -7.90
C LYS A 3 -49.80 -57.15 -7.95
N PRO A 4 -50.58 -56.04 -8.07
CA PRO A 4 -49.95 -54.71 -8.08
C PRO A 4 -49.73 -54.09 -6.70
N LEU A 5 -50.35 -54.63 -5.63
CA LEU A 5 -50.27 -54.02 -4.28
C LEU A 5 -48.94 -54.33 -3.56
N TYR A 6 -48.32 -55.49 -3.84
CA TYR A 6 -47.07 -55.89 -3.17
C TYR A 6 -45.84 -55.14 -3.71
N LEU A 7 -45.88 -54.66 -4.96
CA LEU A 7 -44.73 -53.95 -5.56
C LEU A 7 -44.61 -52.51 -5.06
N ALA A 8 -45.73 -51.87 -4.72
CA ALA A 8 -45.75 -50.51 -4.15
C ALA A 8 -45.25 -50.48 -2.69
N LEU A 9 -45.47 -51.56 -1.92
CA LEU A 9 -45.03 -51.65 -0.52
C LEU A 9 -43.53 -51.94 -0.38
N VAL A 10 -42.92 -52.62 -1.36
CA VAL A 10 -41.47 -52.91 -1.37
C VAL A 10 -40.65 -51.67 -1.78
N LEU A 11 -41.19 -50.79 -2.63
CA LEU A 11 -40.52 -49.54 -3.00
C LEU A 11 -40.57 -48.47 -1.89
N ALA A 12 -41.59 -48.49 -1.03
CA ALA A 12 -41.70 -47.57 0.11
C ALA A 12 -40.76 -47.93 1.28
N GLY A 13 -40.25 -49.17 1.34
CA GLY A 13 -39.32 -49.64 2.36
C GLY A 13 -37.84 -49.30 2.10
N MET A 14 -37.52 -48.70 0.95
CA MET A 14 -36.16 -48.30 0.57
C MET A 14 -35.92 -46.78 0.64
N ALA A 15 -36.87 -46.02 1.22
CA ALA A 15 -36.63 -44.63 1.55
C ALA A 15 -35.64 -44.55 2.72
N GLY A 16 -34.34 -44.52 2.38
CA GLY A 16 -33.27 -44.27 3.33
C GLY A 16 -33.55 -42.97 4.07
N SER A 17 -33.59 -43.03 5.39
CA SER A 17 -33.64 -41.88 6.27
C SER A 17 -32.38 -41.04 6.05
N ALA A 18 -32.53 -39.91 5.37
CA ALA A 18 -31.52 -38.86 5.38
C ALA A 18 -31.54 -38.23 6.78
N PHE A 19 -30.69 -38.72 7.67
CA PHE A 19 -30.36 -38.01 8.90
C PHE A 19 -29.46 -36.84 8.51
N ALA A 20 -30.03 -35.64 8.44
CA ALA A 20 -29.25 -34.41 8.46
C ALA A 20 -28.92 -34.13 9.93
N ASP A 21 -27.85 -34.76 10.41
CA ASP A 21 -27.30 -34.45 11.73
C ASP A 21 -26.28 -33.30 11.58
N LEU A 22 -26.34 -32.34 12.48
CA LEU A 22 -25.36 -31.26 12.56
C LEU A 22 -24.15 -31.82 13.29
N ASP A 23 -23.13 -32.22 12.55
CA ASP A 23 -21.85 -32.63 13.14
C ASP A 23 -21.22 -31.41 13.87
N PRO A 24 -21.07 -31.45 15.21
CA PRO A 24 -20.46 -30.36 15.94
C PRO A 24 -18.98 -30.32 15.57
N VAL A 25 -18.62 -29.37 14.70
CA VAL A 25 -17.23 -29.07 14.38
C VAL A 25 -16.49 -28.78 15.69
N SER A 26 -15.54 -29.65 16.04
CA SER A 26 -14.76 -29.51 17.26
C SER A 26 -13.84 -28.29 17.17
N ASN A 27 -13.42 -27.76 18.33
CA ASN A 27 -12.54 -26.59 18.36
C ASN A 27 -11.20 -26.88 17.66
N GLU A 28 -10.78 -28.14 17.62
CA GLU A 28 -9.60 -28.63 16.87
C GLU A 28 -9.82 -28.62 15.35
N ALA A 29 -11.03 -28.90 14.87
CA ALA A 29 -11.39 -28.76 13.47
C ALA A 29 -11.59 -27.29 13.05
N LEU A 30 -11.99 -26.42 13.98
CA LEU A 30 -12.00 -24.96 13.79
C LEU A 30 -10.59 -24.33 13.83
N ASP A 31 -9.64 -24.95 14.53
CA ASP A 31 -8.24 -24.55 14.55
C ASP A 31 -7.51 -24.96 13.24
N ASP A 32 -7.97 -26.04 12.60
CA ASP A 32 -7.52 -26.46 11.25
C ASP A 32 -8.20 -25.68 10.11
N VAL A 33 -9.29 -24.96 10.39
CA VAL A 33 -9.75 -23.86 9.52
C VAL A 33 -8.79 -22.69 9.74
N SER A 34 -7.58 -22.84 9.21
CA SER A 34 -6.64 -21.73 9.08
C SER A 34 -7.37 -20.59 8.37
N GLY A 35 -7.58 -19.48 9.08
CA GLY A 35 -7.99 -18.24 8.46
C GLY A 35 -6.92 -17.83 7.46
N GLN A 36 -7.16 -18.12 6.17
CA GLN A 36 -6.42 -17.68 4.99
C GLN A 36 -4.93 -17.45 5.20
N ALA A 37 -4.11 -18.44 4.80
CA ALA A 37 -2.71 -18.23 4.51
C ALA A 37 -2.52 -16.96 3.65
N GLY A 38 -1.47 -16.20 4.00
CA GLY A 38 -1.29 -14.78 3.69
C GLY A 38 -1.73 -14.28 2.32
N ILE A 39 -2.30 -13.08 2.30
CA ILE A 39 -2.83 -12.43 1.09
C ILE A 39 -1.66 -11.93 0.24
N ALA A 40 -1.61 -12.34 -1.02
CA ALA A 40 -0.73 -11.73 -2.02
C ALA A 40 -1.44 -10.56 -2.70
N ILE A 41 -0.84 -9.38 -2.63
CA ILE A 41 -1.37 -8.13 -3.20
C ILE A 41 -0.34 -7.56 -4.16
N ALA A 42 -0.81 -7.01 -5.28
CA ALA A 42 -0.02 -6.12 -6.12
C ALA A 42 -0.35 -4.67 -5.77
N LEU A 43 0.67 -3.86 -5.47
CA LEU A 43 0.51 -2.44 -5.20
C LEU A 43 1.03 -1.63 -6.39
N ASP A 44 0.18 -0.77 -6.94
CA ASP A 44 0.51 0.10 -8.06
C ASP A 44 0.27 1.55 -7.68
N MET A 45 1.36 2.29 -7.44
CA MET A 45 1.31 3.71 -7.18
C MET A 45 1.69 4.47 -8.44
N ARG A 46 0.81 5.36 -8.90
CA ARG A 46 1.03 6.21 -10.07
C ARG A 46 0.83 7.66 -9.65
N LEU A 47 1.83 8.50 -9.91
CA LEU A 47 1.80 9.92 -9.64
C LEU A 47 1.90 10.64 -10.98
N ASN A 48 0.84 11.35 -11.36
CA ASN A 48 0.76 12.10 -12.62
C ASN A 48 1.20 11.29 -13.85
N ALA A 49 0.97 9.98 -13.83
CA ALA A 49 1.44 9.05 -14.84
C ALA A 49 0.37 8.02 -15.23
N ASP A 50 0.44 7.53 -16.45
CA ASP A 50 -0.44 6.48 -16.96
C ASP A 50 -0.05 5.08 -16.41
N ALA A 51 -0.75 4.04 -16.89
CA ALA A 51 -0.49 2.66 -16.48
C ALA A 51 0.91 2.13 -16.83
N ASN A 52 1.60 2.78 -17.76
CA ASN A 52 2.93 2.43 -18.24
C ASN A 52 4.02 3.34 -17.63
N GLY A 53 3.64 4.28 -16.75
CA GLY A 53 4.54 5.27 -16.19
C GLY A 53 4.87 6.42 -17.14
N ASN A 54 4.10 6.63 -18.22
CA ASN A 54 4.27 7.81 -19.06
C ASN A 54 3.66 9.04 -18.39
N THR A 55 4.25 10.21 -18.61
CA THR A 55 3.76 11.46 -18.05
C THR A 55 2.34 11.80 -18.53
N LEU A 56 1.50 12.25 -17.59
CA LEU A 56 0.24 12.92 -17.88
C LEU A 56 0.38 14.45 -17.83
N CYS A 57 1.55 14.95 -17.41
CA CYS A 57 1.84 16.36 -17.25
C CYS A 57 1.96 17.08 -18.60
N GLY A 58 1.32 18.24 -18.71
CA GLY A 58 1.33 19.06 -19.94
C GLY A 58 0.45 18.50 -21.06
N GLY A 59 -0.40 17.51 -20.76
CA GLY A 59 -1.41 16.99 -21.67
C GLY A 59 -2.77 17.66 -21.49
N ALA A 60 -3.77 17.18 -22.24
CA ALA A 60 -5.15 17.67 -22.15
C ALA A 60 -5.80 17.45 -20.77
N SER A 61 -5.27 16.50 -19.98
CA SER A 61 -5.86 16.08 -18.69
C SER A 61 -5.18 16.68 -17.47
N LEU A 62 -3.99 17.28 -17.59
CA LEU A 62 -3.23 17.81 -16.46
C LEU A 62 -2.23 18.87 -16.92
N ALA A 63 -2.38 20.11 -16.46
CA ALA A 63 -1.47 21.20 -16.77
C ALA A 63 -0.10 20.99 -16.07
N LEU A 64 0.97 21.51 -16.65
CA LEU A 64 2.33 21.38 -16.07
C LEU A 64 2.43 21.91 -14.63
N ILE A 65 1.67 22.96 -14.31
CA ILE A 65 1.63 23.55 -12.97
C ILE A 65 1.02 22.62 -11.92
N GLU A 66 0.19 21.67 -12.33
CA GLU A 66 -0.46 20.70 -11.44
C GLU A 66 0.46 19.51 -11.15
N CYS A 67 1.52 19.31 -11.95
CA CYS A 67 2.54 18.30 -11.74
C CYS A 67 3.67 18.75 -10.81
N ARG A 68 3.30 19.24 -9.64
CA ARG A 68 4.26 19.78 -8.67
C ARG A 68 4.09 19.14 -7.32
N LEU A 69 5.21 18.70 -6.74
CA LEU A 69 5.30 18.41 -5.33
C LEU A 69 6.04 19.57 -4.68
N ALA A 70 5.45 20.19 -3.67
CA ALA A 70 6.07 21.28 -2.94
C ALA A 70 6.12 20.95 -1.46
N VAL A 71 7.30 21.07 -0.86
CA VAL A 71 7.48 20.93 0.58
C VAL A 71 8.03 22.21 1.15
N SER A 72 7.52 22.61 2.30
CA SER A 72 8.10 23.69 3.08
C SER A 72 8.75 23.11 4.33
N LEU A 73 10.00 23.50 4.55
CA LEU A 73 10.75 23.08 5.72
C LEU A 73 10.44 24.02 6.89
N ASN A 74 10.49 23.49 8.11
CA ASN A 74 10.18 24.27 9.30
C ASN A 74 11.12 25.49 9.42
N ASN A 75 10.58 26.63 9.86
CA ASN A 75 11.30 27.91 10.02
C ASN A 75 11.95 28.45 8.72
N ARG A 76 11.35 28.22 7.55
CA ARG A 76 11.80 28.79 6.27
C ARG A 76 10.77 29.78 5.70
N GLY A 77 10.97 31.05 6.01
CA GLY A 77 10.01 32.13 5.75
C GLY A 77 8.88 32.18 6.77
N THR A 78 7.97 33.12 6.59
CA THR A 78 6.76 33.27 7.40
C THR A 78 5.53 32.82 6.62
N ALA A 79 4.69 32.00 7.25
CA ALA A 79 3.53 31.40 6.61
C ALA A 79 2.57 32.48 6.10
N GLY A 80 2.24 32.43 4.82
CA GLY A 80 1.31 33.36 4.20
C GLY A 80 1.92 34.72 3.82
N THR A 81 3.22 34.93 3.97
CA THR A 81 3.92 36.14 3.50
C THR A 81 5.03 35.81 2.52
N ASP A 82 6.03 35.07 2.97
CA ASP A 82 7.31 34.85 2.30
C ASP A 82 7.85 33.43 2.54
N GLN A 83 6.93 32.48 2.78
CA GLN A 83 7.21 31.06 2.96
C GLN A 83 8.05 30.54 1.79
N GLU A 84 9.11 29.81 2.11
CA GLU A 84 9.95 29.17 1.11
C GLU A 84 9.54 27.72 0.88
N TRP A 85 9.60 27.31 -0.38
CA TRP A 85 9.19 26.01 -0.86
C TRP A 85 10.33 25.37 -1.63
N LEU A 86 10.63 24.11 -1.34
CA LEU A 86 11.35 23.26 -2.29
C LEU A 86 10.30 22.64 -3.22
N VAL A 87 10.37 22.99 -4.49
CA VAL A 87 9.37 22.60 -5.50
C VAL A 87 10.01 21.69 -6.53
N TRP A 88 9.48 20.48 -6.65
CA TRP A 88 9.76 19.56 -7.75
C TRP A 88 8.69 19.76 -8.82
N LYS A 89 9.07 20.28 -9.99
CA LYS A 89 8.14 20.51 -11.11
C LYS A 89 8.29 19.42 -12.16
N GLY A 90 7.18 19.11 -12.82
CA GLY A 90 7.08 17.96 -13.70
C GLY A 90 7.32 16.66 -12.94
N PHE A 91 6.82 16.55 -11.70
CA PHE A 91 6.94 15.33 -10.91
C PHE A 91 5.92 14.30 -11.38
N TYR A 92 6.40 13.19 -11.93
CA TYR A 92 5.56 12.07 -12.33
C TYR A 92 6.32 10.74 -12.19
N GLY A 93 5.59 9.63 -12.23
CA GLY A 93 6.16 8.30 -12.34
C GLY A 93 5.27 7.23 -11.74
N ARG A 94 5.75 5.99 -11.84
CA ARG A 94 5.05 4.81 -11.32
C ARG A 94 5.99 3.94 -10.49
N ILE A 95 5.50 3.50 -9.33
CA ILE A 95 6.14 2.49 -8.49
C ILE A 95 5.20 1.31 -8.39
N PHE A 96 5.65 0.15 -8.87
CA PHE A 96 4.86 -1.07 -8.87
C PHE A 96 5.56 -2.16 -8.07
N ILE A 97 4.84 -2.67 -7.07
CA ILE A 97 5.24 -3.82 -6.27
C ILE A 97 4.35 -4.98 -6.73
N PRO A 98 4.88 -5.90 -7.56
CA PRO A 98 4.07 -6.95 -8.17
C PRO A 98 3.57 -7.98 -7.15
N TYR A 99 4.30 -8.14 -6.05
CA TYR A 99 4.03 -9.16 -5.05
C TYR A 99 4.40 -8.65 -3.65
N LEU A 100 3.37 -8.35 -2.86
CA LEU A 100 3.43 -8.03 -1.44
C LEU A 100 2.61 -9.08 -0.70
N THR A 101 3.21 -9.83 0.21
CA THR A 101 2.51 -10.78 1.08
C THR A 101 2.14 -10.11 2.38
N LEU A 102 0.91 -10.31 2.83
CA LEU A 102 0.45 -9.95 4.16
C LEU A 102 0.28 -11.23 4.97
N ASP A 103 0.99 -11.32 6.08
CA ASP A 103 0.97 -12.49 6.95
C ASP A 103 0.98 -12.06 8.42
N ALA A 104 0.62 -12.97 9.32
CA ALA A 104 0.84 -12.80 10.75
C ALA A 104 2.20 -13.38 11.14
N ASP A 105 2.91 -12.70 12.02
CA ASP A 105 4.18 -13.18 12.57
C ASP A 105 4.33 -12.64 13.99
N THR A 106 5.41 -12.96 14.67
CA THR A 106 5.76 -12.39 15.97
C THR A 106 7.04 -11.56 15.88
N VAL A 107 7.15 -10.56 16.75
CA VAL A 107 8.38 -9.81 17.00
C VAL A 107 8.77 -10.02 18.46
N SER A 108 10.03 -10.36 18.69
CA SER A 108 10.62 -10.44 20.02
C SER A 108 11.59 -9.28 20.23
N TYR A 109 11.48 -8.60 21.37
CA TYR A 109 12.35 -7.49 21.76
C TYR A 109 12.74 -7.60 23.24
N THR A 110 13.82 -6.93 23.61
CA THR A 110 14.19 -6.76 25.02
C THR A 110 13.34 -5.64 25.63
N ASN A 111 12.60 -5.95 26.70
CA ASN A 111 11.78 -4.99 27.43
C ASN A 111 12.61 -4.14 28.39
N ASP A 112 11.98 -3.12 28.99
CA ASP A 112 12.63 -2.20 29.94
C ASP A 112 13.16 -2.89 31.21
N GLY A 113 12.62 -4.05 31.56
CA GLY A 113 13.11 -4.90 32.64
C GLY A 113 14.32 -5.78 32.26
N GLY A 114 14.81 -5.68 31.02
CA GLY A 114 15.92 -6.48 30.49
C GLY A 114 15.54 -7.91 30.08
N GLY A 115 14.26 -8.28 30.13
CA GLY A 115 13.74 -9.57 29.70
C GLY A 115 13.27 -9.57 28.23
N THR A 116 12.99 -10.74 27.67
CA THR A 116 12.46 -10.86 26.30
C THR A 116 10.94 -10.84 26.32
N SER A 117 10.34 -9.92 25.57
CA SER A 117 8.90 -9.86 25.32
C SER A 117 8.61 -10.21 23.86
N THR A 118 7.51 -10.93 23.61
CA THR A 118 7.10 -11.34 22.27
C THR A 118 5.67 -10.88 22.02
N VAL A 119 5.47 -10.18 20.91
CA VAL A 119 4.19 -9.61 20.52
C VAL A 119 3.82 -10.03 19.10
N SER A 120 2.52 -10.12 18.84
CA SER A 120 2.00 -10.35 17.50
C SER A 120 2.29 -9.15 16.60
N ALA A 121 2.61 -9.43 15.34
CA ALA A 121 2.97 -8.45 14.33
C ALA A 121 2.32 -8.79 12.98
N ALA A 122 1.90 -7.76 12.25
CA ALA A 122 1.60 -7.87 10.83
C ALA A 122 2.92 -7.88 10.04
N LYS A 123 3.11 -8.87 9.18
CA LYS A 123 4.29 -9.05 8.34
C LYS A 123 3.95 -8.73 6.90
N PHE A 124 4.69 -7.79 6.35
CA PHE A 124 4.69 -7.44 4.94
C PHE A 124 5.93 -8.04 4.30
N GLY A 125 5.77 -9.11 3.52
CA GLY A 125 6.86 -9.69 2.73
C GLY A 125 6.85 -9.09 1.33
N PHE A 126 8.01 -8.70 0.82
CA PHE A 126 8.11 -8.20 -0.54
C PHE A 126 9.42 -8.64 -1.18
N GLY A 127 9.37 -8.78 -2.52
CA GLY A 127 10.58 -8.85 -3.32
C GLY A 127 11.05 -10.22 -3.76
N GLY A 128 12.37 -10.32 -3.97
CA GLY A 128 13.06 -11.46 -4.58
C GLY A 128 13.39 -11.23 -6.05
N THR A 129 14.28 -12.06 -6.60
CA THR A 129 14.76 -11.90 -8.00
C THR A 129 13.63 -12.03 -9.03
N ALA A 130 12.57 -12.78 -8.69
CA ALA A 130 11.38 -12.97 -9.53
C ALA A 130 10.36 -11.83 -9.41
N ASN A 131 10.25 -11.17 -8.25
CA ASN A 131 9.24 -10.15 -7.95
C ASN A 131 9.89 -8.81 -7.62
N LYS A 132 10.62 -8.26 -8.59
CA LYS A 132 11.33 -6.97 -8.41
C LYS A 132 10.33 -5.82 -8.30
N ILE A 133 10.62 -4.86 -7.43
CA ILE A 133 9.92 -3.57 -7.40
C ILE A 133 10.30 -2.82 -8.68
N GLN A 134 9.31 -2.36 -9.41
CA GLN A 134 9.52 -1.66 -10.68
C GLN A 134 9.34 -0.17 -10.45
N ILE A 135 10.38 0.61 -10.73
CA ILE A 135 10.35 2.08 -10.76
C ILE A 135 10.38 2.50 -12.23
N GLN A 136 9.27 3.06 -12.69
CA GLN A 136 9.06 3.43 -14.08
C GLN A 136 8.90 4.95 -14.17
N ASN A 137 9.87 5.59 -14.81
CA ASN A 137 9.94 7.02 -15.09
C ASN A 137 9.60 7.88 -13.87
N LEU A 138 10.19 7.58 -12.71
CA LEU A 138 10.11 8.49 -11.58
C LEU A 138 10.96 9.72 -11.89
N THR A 139 10.31 10.74 -12.39
CA THR A 139 10.94 11.91 -13.02
C THR A 139 10.57 13.18 -12.28
N ILE A 140 11.57 14.03 -12.12
CA ILE A 140 11.51 15.42 -11.71
C ILE A 140 12.14 16.21 -12.86
N SER A 141 11.35 17.00 -13.58
CA SER A 141 11.88 17.80 -14.69
C SER A 141 12.78 18.92 -14.19
N ASN A 142 12.37 19.59 -13.12
CA ASN A 142 13.21 20.58 -12.44
C ASN A 142 12.95 20.60 -10.93
N MET A 143 13.94 21.08 -10.18
CA MET A 143 13.84 21.37 -8.76
C MET A 143 14.27 22.82 -8.54
N SER A 144 13.49 23.53 -7.74
CA SER A 144 13.63 24.97 -7.52
C SER A 144 13.27 25.33 -6.07
N ILE A 145 13.84 26.43 -5.60
CA ILE A 145 13.39 27.08 -4.36
C ILE A 145 12.51 28.24 -4.77
N GLU A 146 11.25 28.20 -4.36
CA GLU A 146 10.27 29.23 -4.66
C GLU A 146 9.80 29.90 -3.38
N ARG A 147 9.45 31.18 -3.45
CA ARG A 147 9.00 31.95 -2.30
C ARG A 147 7.58 32.46 -2.54
N ASP A 148 6.75 32.41 -1.51
CA ASP A 148 5.48 33.15 -1.52
C ASP A 148 5.77 34.64 -1.76
N ASN A 149 4.98 35.26 -2.63
CA ASN A 149 5.00 36.70 -2.85
C ASN A 149 3.66 37.30 -2.42
N LEU A 150 3.25 37.02 -1.19
CA LEU A 150 1.93 37.39 -0.65
C LEU A 150 1.92 38.81 -0.02
N LEU A 151 2.93 39.64 -0.31
CA LEU A 151 2.99 41.03 0.15
C LEU A 151 2.01 41.96 -0.60
N THR A 152 1.29 41.46 -1.62
CA THR A 152 0.25 42.20 -2.33
C THR A 152 -1.01 41.34 -2.47
N ALA A 153 -2.18 41.98 -2.65
CA ALA A 153 -3.48 41.29 -2.77
C ALA A 153 -3.58 40.34 -3.99
N SER A 154 -2.62 40.37 -4.91
CA SER A 154 -2.49 39.47 -6.08
C SER A 154 -1.32 38.49 -5.93
N GLY A 155 -0.78 38.33 -4.72
CA GLY A 155 0.38 37.50 -4.48
C GLY A 155 0.15 36.03 -4.83
N THR A 156 1.10 35.45 -5.57
CA THR A 156 1.09 34.03 -5.90
C THR A 156 1.86 33.27 -4.83
N ARG A 157 1.35 32.10 -4.43
CA ARG A 157 2.11 31.17 -3.59
C ARG A 157 3.31 30.64 -4.37
N GLY A 158 4.48 30.53 -3.74
CA GLY A 158 5.72 30.17 -4.42
C GLY A 158 5.62 28.87 -5.20
N TYR A 159 4.94 27.86 -4.65
CA TYR A 159 4.73 26.59 -5.36
C TYR A 159 3.84 26.68 -6.62
N LEU A 160 3.09 27.78 -6.80
CA LEU A 160 2.32 28.11 -7.99
C LEU A 160 3.03 29.12 -8.91
N ALA A 161 4.28 29.47 -8.63
CA ALA A 161 5.05 30.37 -9.49
C ALA A 161 5.20 29.77 -10.90
N THR A 162 4.92 30.54 -11.94
CA THR A 162 4.96 30.05 -13.33
C THR A 162 6.36 30.04 -13.91
N SER A 163 7.37 30.51 -13.18
CA SER A 163 8.77 30.31 -13.52
C SER A 163 9.05 28.80 -13.56
N GLU A 164 9.72 28.34 -14.62
CA GLU A 164 10.25 26.97 -14.72
C GLU A 164 11.76 26.94 -14.42
N ASP A 165 12.27 28.02 -13.84
CA ASP A 165 13.67 28.12 -13.42
C ASP A 165 13.92 27.12 -12.30
N GLY A 166 14.94 26.28 -12.49
CA GLY A 166 15.33 25.25 -11.55
C GLY A 166 16.77 24.81 -11.82
N PHE A 167 17.38 24.18 -10.85
CA PHE A 167 18.82 23.90 -10.86
C PHE A 167 19.16 22.41 -11.00
N LEU A 168 18.15 21.53 -10.97
CA LEU A 168 18.35 20.08 -11.06
C LEU A 168 17.14 19.37 -11.68
N GLY A 169 17.38 18.52 -12.66
CA GLY A 169 16.43 17.50 -13.12
C GLY A 169 16.90 16.10 -12.73
N LEU A 170 15.97 15.18 -12.48
CA LEU A 170 16.25 13.80 -12.12
C LEU A 170 15.27 12.87 -12.84
N GLN A 171 15.77 11.77 -13.39
CA GLN A 171 14.92 10.69 -13.92
C GLN A 171 15.47 9.36 -13.44
N ILE A 172 14.62 8.60 -12.74
CA ILE A 172 14.94 7.28 -12.22
C ILE A 172 14.11 6.25 -12.98
N ASN A 173 14.83 5.30 -13.57
CA ASN A 173 14.28 4.12 -14.21
C ASN A 173 15.04 2.90 -13.70
N GLY A 174 14.33 1.89 -13.20
CA GLY A 174 15.01 0.70 -12.73
C GLY A 174 14.10 -0.33 -12.09
N ASN A 175 14.62 -1.56 -12.05
CA ASN A 175 14.03 -2.65 -11.31
C ASN A 175 14.88 -2.90 -10.06
N VAL A 176 14.26 -2.69 -8.90
CA VAL A 176 14.90 -2.83 -7.60
C VAL A 176 14.59 -4.22 -7.06
N ALA A 177 15.62 -5.07 -7.03
CA ALA A 177 15.56 -6.39 -6.42
C ALA A 177 15.94 -6.28 -4.94
N ILE A 178 14.98 -5.91 -4.10
CA ILE A 178 15.11 -5.99 -2.64
C ILE A 178 14.25 -7.16 -2.22
N SER A 179 14.73 -8.02 -1.31
CA SER A 179 13.96 -9.08 -0.68
C SER A 179 13.95 -8.81 0.81
N GLY A 180 12.79 -8.80 1.44
CA GLY A 180 12.70 -8.52 2.86
C GLY A 180 11.31 -8.66 3.43
N THR A 181 11.25 -8.51 4.75
CA THR A 181 10.00 -8.50 5.50
C THR A 181 9.98 -7.30 6.42
N LEU A 182 8.94 -6.49 6.35
CA LEU A 182 8.64 -5.47 7.35
C LEU A 182 7.63 -6.06 8.34
N LYS A 183 7.95 -6.04 9.63
CA LYS A 183 7.03 -6.45 10.69
C LYS A 183 6.55 -5.21 11.46
N MET A 184 5.24 -5.04 11.56
CA MET A 184 4.60 -3.95 12.28
C MET A 184 3.85 -4.52 13.48
N PHE A 185 4.10 -4.00 14.67
CA PHE A 185 3.46 -4.45 15.90
C PHE A 185 2.97 -3.24 16.69
N ALA A 186 1.94 -3.43 17.51
CA ALA A 186 1.45 -2.39 18.38
C ALA A 186 2.47 -2.08 19.47
N CYS A 187 2.59 -0.81 19.80
CA CYS A 187 3.40 -0.34 20.90
C CYS A 187 2.81 -0.80 22.25
N THR A 188 3.62 -1.37 23.12
CA THR A 188 3.24 -1.86 24.46
C THR A 188 3.95 -1.06 25.55
N SER A 189 3.44 -1.12 26.79
CA SER A 189 3.95 -0.33 27.93
C SER A 189 5.37 -0.71 28.40
N ASP A 190 5.94 -1.78 27.85
CA ASP A 190 7.23 -2.36 28.25
C ASP A 190 8.27 -2.34 27.11
N HIS A 191 7.95 -1.71 25.98
CA HIS A 191 8.86 -1.58 24.84
C HIS A 191 9.74 -0.32 24.98
N PRO A 192 11.08 -0.40 24.93
CA PRO A 192 11.97 0.72 25.27
C PRO A 192 11.93 1.98 24.40
N ARG A 193 11.14 1.98 23.33
CA ARG A 193 11.10 3.06 22.30
C ARG A 193 9.70 3.61 22.05
N CYS A 194 8.76 3.30 22.93
CA CYS A 194 7.32 3.47 22.71
C CYS A 194 6.72 4.82 23.15
#